data_AF-A0A1V9X6L1-F1
#
_entry.id   AF-A0A1V9X6L1-F1
#
_cell.length_a   1.000
_cell.length_b   1.000
_cell.length_c   1.000
_cell.angle_alpha   90.00
_cell.angle_beta   90.00
_cell.angle_gamma   90.00
#
_symmetry.space_group_name_H-M   'P 1'
#
loop_
_entity.id
_entity.type
_entity.pdbx_description
1 polymer ?
#
loop_
_entity_poly.entity_id
_entity_poly.type
_entity_poly.pdbx_seq_one_letter_code
_entity_poly.pdbx_strand_id
1 'polypeptide(L)'
;ETEYPNYKQLYAKLDKDAAVRNLTEAIQRVKNEEFALFLETPYIEYFVGRDCSLQQIEGTVGSVSYGIAMSQGSSLQKYLSAGVLSLRREGSLQVMRAKWWNEQHAGRHCPNHHHIVRPTPFTVRFGRVNMLFVFLLGGIILSVAITIYNYVRKQMTIEDRNDFRYFLPTLMREVRTLFRKQATPANPSPELIGQA
;
A
#
# COMPACT_ATOMS: atom_id res chain seq x y z
N GLU A 1 17.31 33.90 9.34
CA GLU A 1 16.13 33.18 9.88
C GLU A 1 15.85 31.99 9.00
N THR A 2 15.73 30.78 9.58
CA THR A 2 15.58 29.55 8.78
C THR A 2 14.16 29.42 8.22
N GLU A 3 14.13 29.15 6.92
CA GLU A 3 13.01 29.14 5.97
C GLU A 3 12.11 27.91 6.12
N TYR A 4 11.55 27.67 7.32
CA TYR A 4 10.58 26.59 7.51
C TYR A 4 9.55 26.95 8.59
N PRO A 5 8.47 27.68 8.24
CA PRO A 5 7.45 28.12 9.20
C PRO A 5 6.80 26.94 9.94
N ASN A 6 6.74 25.77 9.30
CA ASN A 6 6.12 24.57 9.85
C ASN A 6 6.92 23.92 10.99
N TYR A 7 8.26 24.03 11.00
CA TYR A 7 9.06 23.43 12.09
C TYR A 7 8.95 24.22 13.38
N LYS A 8 8.85 25.55 13.31
CA LYS A 8 8.61 26.38 14.50
C LYS A 8 7.26 26.05 15.14
N GLN A 9 6.23 25.86 14.32
CA GLN A 9 4.90 25.45 14.79
C GLN A 9 4.91 24.03 15.36
N LEU A 10 5.60 23.08 14.69
CA LEU A 10 5.77 21.73 15.20
C LEU A 10 6.46 21.74 16.56
N TYR A 11 7.59 22.46 16.67
CA TYR A 11 8.34 22.58 17.92
C TYR A 11 7.51 23.23 19.04
N ALA A 12 6.69 24.24 18.71
CA ALA A 12 5.78 24.86 19.68
C ALA A 12 4.66 23.91 20.14
N LYS A 13 4.27 22.94 19.31
CA LYS A 13 3.27 21.92 19.62
C LYS A 13 3.85 20.64 20.24
N LEU A 14 5.17 20.51 20.33
CA LEU A 14 5.79 19.38 21.02
C LEU A 14 5.41 19.44 22.50
N ASP A 15 4.85 18.34 23.00
CA ASP A 15 4.62 18.18 24.42
C ASP A 15 5.97 18.00 25.13
N LYS A 16 6.29 18.96 26.00
CA LYS A 16 7.56 18.99 26.74
C LYS A 16 7.62 17.90 27.81
N ASP A 17 6.46 17.48 28.32
CA ASP A 17 6.36 16.45 29.35
C ASP A 17 6.38 15.04 28.74
N ALA A 18 6.16 14.94 27.43
CA ALA A 18 6.28 13.70 26.67
C ALA A 18 7.72 13.33 26.26
N ALA A 19 8.71 14.13 26.67
CA ALA A 19 10.12 13.84 26.41
C ALA A 19 10.56 12.56 27.13
N VAL A 20 11.12 11.62 26.38
CA VAL A 20 11.56 10.32 26.91
C VAL A 20 13.08 10.31 27.06
N ARG A 21 13.57 9.76 28.18
CA ARG A 21 15.02 9.69 28.47
C ARG A 21 15.72 8.51 27.82
N ASN A 22 15.00 7.40 27.63
CA ASN A 22 15.54 6.16 27.11
C ASN A 22 14.80 5.70 25.86
N LEU A 23 15.55 5.17 24.89
CA LEU A 23 14.97 4.72 23.63
C LEU A 23 14.07 3.49 23.81
N THR A 24 14.41 2.57 24.72
CA THR A 24 13.58 1.40 25.02
C THR A 24 12.20 1.77 25.54
N GLU A 25 12.14 2.74 26.46
CA GLU A 25 10.88 3.28 27.01
C GLU A 25 10.08 3.98 25.91
N ALA A 26 10.76 4.76 25.05
CA ALA A 26 10.12 5.48 23.96
C ALA A 26 9.47 4.50 22.96
N ILE A 27 10.17 3.42 22.60
CA ILE A 27 9.62 2.38 21.71
C ILE A 27 8.43 1.65 22.35
N GLN A 28 8.44 1.42 23.67
CA GLN A 28 7.29 0.84 24.37
C GLN A 28 6.09 1.77 24.36
N ARG A 29 6.28 3.07 24.58
CA ARG A 29 5.21 4.08 24.48
C ARG A 29 4.62 4.16 23.07
N VAL A 30 5.45 4.21 22.03
CA VAL A 30 4.99 4.20 20.63
C VAL A 30 4.09 3.01 20.32
N LYS A 31 4.32 1.85 20.95
CA LYS A 31 3.51 0.64 20.73
C LYS A 31 2.20 0.61 21.51
N ASN A 32 2.20 1.19 22.71
CA ASN A 32 1.10 1.03 23.67
C ASN A 32 0.19 2.26 23.74
N GLU A 33 0.64 3.40 23.24
CA GLU A 33 -0.03 4.70 23.36
C GLU A 33 -0.13 5.37 21.98
N GLU A 34 -0.99 6.38 21.83
CA GLU A 34 -1.04 7.23 20.63
C GLU A 34 0.14 8.23 20.61
N PHE A 35 1.35 7.68 20.51
CA PHE A 35 2.60 8.43 20.62
C PHE A 35 3.45 8.31 19.36
N ALA A 36 3.92 9.45 18.85
CA ALA A 36 4.84 9.52 17.72
C ALA A 36 6.21 10.00 18.20
N LEU A 37 7.25 9.23 17.86
CA LEU A 37 8.63 9.53 18.23
C LEU A 37 9.41 10.09 17.04
N PHE A 38 10.04 11.25 17.24
CA PHE A 38 11.08 11.74 16.33
C PHE A 38 12.42 11.11 16.68
N LEU A 39 13.06 10.48 15.70
CA LEU A 39 14.35 9.82 15.86
C LEU A 39 15.15 9.91 14.55
N GLU A 40 16.46 9.69 14.62
CA GLU A 40 17.29 9.63 13.42
C GLU A 40 16.96 8.40 12.57
N THR A 41 16.94 8.58 11.25
CA THR A 41 16.61 7.54 10.27
C THR A 41 17.28 6.16 10.50
N PRO A 42 18.60 6.05 10.74
CA PRO A 42 19.24 4.74 10.91
C PRO A 42 18.69 3.95 12.12
N TYR A 43 18.28 4.62 13.19
CA TYR A 43 17.63 3.95 14.31
C TYR A 43 16.21 3.50 13.93
N ILE A 44 15.45 4.36 13.25
CA ILE A 44 14.09 4.00 12.80
C ILE A 44 14.15 2.76 11.90
N GLU A 45 15.02 2.75 10.89
CA GLU A 45 15.25 1.59 10.02
C GLU A 45 15.63 0.34 10.82
N TYR A 46 16.46 0.50 11.85
CA TYR A 46 16.88 -0.60 12.71
C TYR A 46 15.71 -1.22 13.49
N PHE A 47 14.85 -0.40 14.12
CA PHE A 47 13.72 -0.88 14.93
C PHE A 47 12.58 -1.42 14.07
N VAL A 48 12.19 -0.69 13.00
CA VAL A 48 11.13 -1.11 12.07
C VAL A 48 11.51 -2.41 11.35
N GLY A 49 12.79 -2.58 10.99
CA GLY A 49 13.27 -3.82 10.38
C GLY A 49 13.27 -5.04 11.31
N ARG A 50 13.05 -4.87 12.61
CA ARG A 50 13.04 -5.95 13.62
C ARG A 50 11.67 -6.17 14.23
N ASP A 51 10.83 -5.14 14.24
CA ASP A 51 9.50 -5.17 14.79
C ASP A 51 8.48 -4.60 13.82
N CYS A 52 7.69 -5.49 13.22
CA CYS A 52 6.71 -5.15 12.21
C CYS A 52 5.47 -4.42 12.76
N SER A 53 5.36 -4.25 14.09
CA SER A 53 4.33 -3.39 14.69
C SER A 53 4.68 -1.91 14.58
N LEU A 54 5.95 -1.58 14.34
CA LEU A 54 6.42 -0.22 14.16
C LEU A 54 6.39 0.14 12.68
N GLN A 55 6.05 1.40 12.40
CA GLN A 55 6.09 1.96 11.05
C GLN A 55 6.81 3.30 11.05
N GLN A 56 7.56 3.55 9.97
CA GLN A 56 8.09 4.87 9.68
C GLN A 56 7.06 5.66 8.87
N ILE A 57 6.74 6.87 9.32
CA ILE A 57 5.99 7.83 8.51
C ILE A 57 6.95 8.45 7.47
N GLU A 58 6.52 8.49 6.21
CA GLU A 58 7.36 8.99 5.11
C GLU A 58 7.80 10.44 5.32
N GLY A 59 9.08 10.71 5.06
CA GLY A 59 9.70 12.02 5.16
C GLY A 59 10.79 12.07 6.23
N THR A 60 11.80 12.91 6.02
CA THR A 60 12.86 13.16 7.01
C THR A 60 12.88 14.65 7.36
N VAL A 61 12.98 14.93 8.66
CA VAL A 61 13.15 16.28 9.19
C VAL A 61 14.63 16.64 9.08
N GLY A 62 15.08 16.87 7.85
CA GLY A 62 16.48 17.17 7.53
C GLY A 62 17.36 15.93 7.31
N SER A 63 18.66 16.20 7.15
CA SER A 63 19.69 15.19 6.94
C SER A 63 20.86 15.47 7.89
N VAL A 64 21.22 14.48 8.71
CA VAL A 64 22.36 14.52 9.62
C VAL A 64 23.34 13.42 9.22
N SER A 65 24.63 13.67 9.40
CA SER A 65 25.71 12.70 9.11
C SER A 65 26.51 12.41 10.37
N TYR A 66 26.94 11.17 10.55
CA TYR A 66 27.87 10.80 11.62
C TYR A 66 29.32 11.03 11.20
N GLY A 67 30.17 11.36 12.17
CA GLY A 67 31.60 11.55 11.99
C GLY A 67 32.39 10.98 13.17
N ILE A 68 33.66 10.67 12.92
CA ILE A 68 34.60 10.22 13.96
C ILE A 68 35.31 11.46 14.50
N ALA A 69 35.05 11.80 15.76
CA ALA A 69 35.67 12.95 16.42
C ALA A 69 37.08 12.62 16.91
N MET A 70 37.98 13.60 16.85
CA MET A 70 39.37 13.48 17.31
C MET A 70 39.79 14.76 18.03
N SER A 71 40.83 14.67 18.86
CA SER A 71 41.42 15.86 19.48
C SER A 71 41.92 16.83 18.40
N GLN A 72 41.73 18.11 18.68
CA GLN A 72 42.15 19.17 17.78
C GLN A 72 43.68 19.10 17.58
N GLY A 73 44.12 19.16 16.31
CA GLY A 73 45.54 19.07 15.96
C GLY A 73 46.11 17.65 15.91
N SER A 74 45.31 16.61 16.13
CA SER A 74 45.76 15.22 16.00
C SER A 74 46.23 14.90 14.57
N SER A 75 47.43 14.35 14.45
CA SER A 75 47.98 13.85 13.18
C SER A 75 47.11 12.74 12.57
N LEU A 76 46.37 12.01 13.39
CA LEU A 76 45.51 10.89 12.98
C LEU A 76 44.31 11.33 12.13
N GLN A 77 43.89 12.60 12.25
CA GLN A 77 42.74 13.14 11.52
C GLN A 77 42.88 12.95 10.01
N LYS A 78 44.07 13.22 9.46
CA LYS A 78 44.32 13.11 8.02
C LYS A 78 44.28 11.66 7.54
N TYR A 79 44.92 10.76 8.28
CA TYR A 79 44.98 9.34 7.93
C TYR A 79 43.60 8.68 7.99
N LEU A 80 42.83 8.93 9.05
CA LEU A 80 41.49 8.35 9.19
C LEU A 80 40.50 8.95 8.18
N SER A 81 40.58 10.24 7.89
CA SER A 81 39.74 10.86 6.85
C SER A 81 40.02 10.26 5.46
N ALA A 82 41.29 10.04 5.13
CA ALA A 82 41.68 9.38 3.88
C ALA A 82 41.20 7.91 3.84
N GLY A 83 41.32 7.19 4.96
CA GLY A 83 40.84 5.81 5.08
C GLY A 83 39.32 5.70 4.87
N VAL A 84 38.53 6.55 5.54
CA VAL A 84 37.07 6.59 5.35
C VAL A 84 36.70 6.93 3.91
N LEU A 85 37.44 7.84 3.26
CA LEU A 85 37.21 8.16 1.86
C LEU A 85 37.47 6.97 0.93
N SER A 86 38.51 6.17 1.19
CA SER A 86 38.78 4.94 0.43
C SER A 86 37.66 3.92 0.62
N LEU A 87 37.25 3.66 1.86
CA LEU A 87 36.16 2.73 2.18
C LEU A 87 34.83 3.15 1.53
N ARG A 88 34.57 4.46 1.42
CA ARG A 88 33.41 4.98 0.71
C ARG A 88 33.52 4.79 -0.80
N ARG A 89 34.69 5.05 -1.38
CA ARG A 89 34.95 4.87 -2.83
C ARG A 89 34.83 3.40 -3.25
N GLU A 90 35.31 2.49 -2.41
CA GLU A 90 35.25 1.04 -2.62
C GLU A 90 33.83 0.47 -2.39
N GLY A 91 32.93 1.23 -1.77
CA GLY A 91 31.59 0.76 -1.42
C GLY A 91 31.53 -0.14 -0.17
N SER A 92 32.67 -0.39 0.48
CA SER A 92 32.80 -1.23 1.69
C SER A 92 31.86 -0.79 2.82
N LEU A 93 31.62 0.51 2.98
CA LEU A 93 30.66 1.03 3.96
C LEU A 93 29.21 0.63 3.67
N GLN A 94 28.82 0.56 2.39
CA GLN A 94 27.48 0.16 1.99
C GLN A 94 27.26 -1.34 2.20
N VAL A 95 28.27 -2.16 1.86
CA VAL A 95 28.27 -3.59 2.16
C VAL A 95 28.15 -3.83 3.66
N MET A 96 28.90 -3.09 4.47
CA MET A 96 28.82 -3.17 5.92
C MET A 96 27.42 -2.78 6.43
N ARG A 97 26.82 -1.70 5.91
CA ARG A 97 25.45 -1.31 6.28
C ARG A 97 24.45 -2.43 5.95
N ALA A 98 24.50 -2.98 4.73
CA ALA A 98 23.62 -4.07 4.33
C ALA A 98 23.78 -5.30 5.24
N LYS A 99 25.02 -5.65 5.57
CA LYS A 99 25.33 -6.75 6.48
C LYS A 99 24.69 -6.58 7.86
N TRP A 100 24.76 -5.40 8.46
CA TRP A 100 24.23 -5.15 9.81
C TRP A 100 22.72 -4.90 9.87
N TRP A 101 22.14 -4.31 8.83
CA TRP A 101 20.69 -4.05 8.78
C TRP A 101 19.87 -5.20 8.20
N ASN A 102 20.40 -5.95 7.22
CA ASN A 102 19.63 -6.93 6.45
C ASN A 102 20.05 -8.40 6.71
N GLU A 103 21.33 -8.68 6.93
CA GLU A 103 21.83 -10.07 6.89
C GLU A 103 22.10 -10.69 8.25
N GLN A 104 22.79 -9.98 9.14
CA GLN A 104 23.29 -10.59 10.38
C GLN A 104 22.37 -10.42 11.58
N HIS A 105 21.49 -9.41 11.55
CA HIS A 105 20.65 -9.05 12.68
C HIS A 105 19.25 -8.58 12.26
N ALA A 106 18.86 -8.74 10.98
CA ALA A 106 17.47 -8.51 10.60
C ALA A 106 16.61 -9.40 11.51
N GLY A 107 15.66 -8.79 12.23
CA GLY A 107 14.73 -9.55 13.04
C GLY A 107 13.87 -10.44 12.16
N ARG A 108 12.77 -10.94 12.71
CA ARG A 108 11.76 -11.67 11.93
C ARG A 108 11.55 -10.95 10.59
N HIS A 109 11.71 -11.66 9.47
CA HIS A 109 11.48 -11.13 8.13
C HIS A 109 10.06 -10.55 8.14
N CYS A 110 9.94 -9.24 8.31
CA CYS A 110 8.64 -8.59 8.23
C CYS A 110 8.17 -8.86 6.80
N PRO A 111 7.02 -9.55 6.61
CA PRO A 111 6.53 -9.85 5.28
C PRO A 111 6.41 -8.52 4.59
N ASN A 112 7.26 -8.30 3.55
CA ASN A 112 7.54 -7.00 2.92
C ASN A 112 6.41 -6.05 3.27
N HIS A 113 6.59 -5.28 4.35
CA HIS A 113 5.58 -4.31 4.72
C HIS A 113 5.54 -3.48 3.47
N HIS A 114 4.43 -3.58 2.73
CA HIS A 114 4.21 -2.72 1.61
C HIS A 114 4.59 -1.38 2.19
N HIS A 115 5.67 -0.77 1.68
CA HIS A 115 5.77 0.67 1.70
C HIS A 115 4.33 1.07 1.44
N ILE A 116 3.73 1.83 2.34
CA ILE A 116 2.45 2.44 2.04
C ILE A 116 2.84 3.39 0.90
N VAL A 117 3.00 2.81 -0.29
CA VAL A 117 3.09 3.43 -1.58
C VAL A 117 1.79 4.16 -1.51
N ARG A 118 1.88 5.45 -1.19
CA ARG A 118 0.77 6.38 -1.34
C ARG A 118 0.07 5.92 -2.58
N PRO A 119 -1.21 5.50 -2.51
CA PRO A 119 -1.86 4.87 -3.63
C PRO A 119 -1.61 5.79 -4.81
N THR A 120 -0.73 5.36 -5.72
CA THR A 120 -0.54 6.08 -6.96
C THR A 120 -1.95 6.14 -7.53
N PRO A 121 -2.41 7.31 -8.02
CA PRO A 121 -3.79 7.47 -8.46
C PRO A 121 -4.20 6.49 -9.57
N PHE A 122 -3.25 5.69 -10.06
CA PHE A 122 -3.38 4.72 -11.13
C PHE A 122 -3.37 3.24 -10.72
N THR A 123 -3.22 2.89 -9.44
CA THR A 123 -3.39 1.48 -9.02
C THR A 123 -4.86 1.21 -8.72
N VAL A 124 -5.51 0.50 -9.64
CA VAL A 124 -6.93 0.11 -9.58
C VAL A 124 -7.10 -0.91 -8.44
N ARG A 125 -7.20 -0.42 -7.20
CA ARG A 125 -7.44 -1.23 -6.01
C ARG A 125 -8.88 -1.73 -6.07
N PHE A 126 -9.07 -3.02 -6.35
CA PHE A 126 -10.39 -3.69 -6.47
C PHE A 126 -11.35 -3.37 -5.32
N GLY A 127 -10.86 -2.98 -4.14
CA GLY A 127 -11.71 -2.55 -3.02
C GLY A 127 -12.53 -1.27 -3.24
N ARG A 128 -12.13 -0.36 -4.15
CA ARG A 128 -12.90 0.88 -4.45
C ARG A 128 -13.74 0.81 -5.72
N VAL A 129 -13.46 -0.13 -6.62
CA VAL A 129 -14.19 -0.30 -7.89
C VAL A 129 -15.51 -1.07 -7.72
N ASN A 130 -15.69 -1.72 -6.55
CA ASN A 130 -16.90 -2.48 -6.21
C ASN A 130 -18.17 -1.62 -6.18
N MET A 131 -18.07 -0.31 -5.89
CA MET A 131 -19.24 0.55 -5.83
C MET A 131 -19.87 0.78 -7.21
N LEU A 132 -19.06 0.87 -8.27
CA LEU A 132 -19.60 1.02 -9.64
C LEU A 132 -20.46 -0.19 -10.03
N PHE A 133 -19.99 -1.40 -9.73
CA PHE A 133 -20.76 -2.62 -10.00
C PHE A 133 -22.03 -2.71 -9.14
N VAL A 134 -21.97 -2.28 -7.88
CA VAL A 134 -23.14 -2.23 -7.00
C VAL A 134 -24.18 -1.23 -7.51
N PHE A 135 -23.77 -0.03 -7.94
CA PHE A 135 -24.69 0.96 -8.51
C PHE A 135 -25.25 0.52 -9.88
N LEU A 136 -24.45 -0.13 -10.72
CA LEU A 136 -24.93 -0.68 -12.00
C LEU A 136 -25.94 -1.81 -11.81
N LEU A 137 -25.63 -2.80 -10.96
CA LEU A 137 -26.55 -3.90 -10.65
C LEU A 137 -27.80 -3.39 -9.95
N GLY A 138 -27.66 -2.48 -8.98
CA GLY A 138 -28.78 -1.84 -8.31
C GLY A 138 -29.68 -1.06 -9.27
N GLY A 139 -29.09 -0.31 -10.20
CA GLY A 139 -29.83 0.44 -11.23
C GLY A 139 -30.61 -0.47 -12.19
N ILE A 140 -30.02 -1.61 -12.59
CA ILE A 140 -30.70 -2.62 -13.43
C ILE A 140 -31.91 -3.21 -12.67
N ILE A 141 -31.71 -3.60 -11.40
CA ILE A 141 -32.78 -4.19 -10.59
C ILE A 141 -33.92 -3.18 -10.37
N LEU A 142 -33.60 -1.92 -10.06
CA LEU A 142 -34.59 -0.87 -9.84
C LEU A 142 -35.39 -0.57 -11.13
N SER A 143 -34.71 -0.51 -12.27
CA SER A 143 -35.35 -0.32 -13.58
C SER A 143 -36.34 -1.45 -13.92
N VAL A 144 -35.93 -2.70 -13.68
CA VAL A 144 -36.80 -3.87 -13.88
C VAL A 144 -38.00 -3.82 -12.92
N ALA A 145 -37.79 -3.46 -11.65
CA ALA A 145 -38.86 -3.36 -10.66
C ALA A 145 -39.90 -2.28 -11.03
N ILE A 146 -39.45 -1.10 -11.46
CA ILE A 146 -40.32 0.00 -11.91
C ILE A 146 -41.11 -0.42 -13.16
N THR A 147 -40.46 -1.11 -14.10
CA THR A 147 -41.10 -1.61 -15.32
C THR A 147 -42.19 -2.62 -14.99
N ILE A 148 -41.92 -3.57 -14.09
CA ILE A 148 -42.92 -4.56 -13.63
C ILE A 148 -44.07 -3.87 -12.89
N TYR A 149 -43.78 -2.91 -12.01
CA TYR A 149 -44.82 -2.17 -11.29
C TYR A 149 -45.75 -1.42 -12.23
N ASN A 150 -45.20 -0.68 -13.20
CA ASN A 150 -45.98 0.02 -14.21
C ASN A 150 -46.74 -0.94 -15.13
N TYR A 151 -46.14 -2.09 -15.45
CA TYR A 151 -46.78 -3.12 -16.24
C TYR A 151 -47.99 -3.73 -15.52
N VAL A 152 -47.86 -4.11 -14.25
CA VAL A 152 -48.96 -4.65 -13.44
C VAL A 152 -50.07 -3.61 -13.25
N ARG A 153 -49.72 -2.35 -12.97
CA ARG A 153 -50.72 -1.28 -12.89
C ARG A 153 -51.44 -1.10 -14.22
N LYS A 154 -50.73 -1.05 -15.36
CA LYS A 154 -51.33 -0.93 -16.68
C LYS A 154 -52.21 -2.15 -17.04
N GLN A 155 -51.79 -3.35 -16.65
CA GLN A 155 -52.53 -4.59 -16.89
C GLN A 155 -53.80 -4.69 -16.03
N MET A 156 -53.82 -4.06 -14.85
CA MET A 156 -55.05 -3.91 -14.06
C MET A 156 -56.00 -2.83 -14.62
N THR A 157 -55.48 -1.85 -15.38
CA THR A 157 -56.31 -0.78 -15.97
C THR A 157 -56.79 -1.09 -17.40
N ILE A 158 -56.11 -1.98 -18.13
CA ILE A 158 -56.40 -2.30 -19.54
C ILE A 158 -56.38 -3.81 -19.72
N GLU A 159 -57.55 -4.37 -20.06
CA GLU A 159 -57.72 -5.77 -20.44
C GLU A 159 -57.14 -6.01 -21.85
N ASP A 160 -55.84 -6.26 -21.93
CA ASP A 160 -55.22 -6.89 -23.10
C ASP A 160 -54.23 -7.97 -22.66
N ARG A 161 -54.80 -9.16 -22.43
CA ARG A 161 -54.11 -10.37 -21.93
C ARG A 161 -53.21 -11.08 -22.95
N ASN A 162 -53.00 -10.51 -24.13
CA ASN A 162 -52.43 -11.26 -25.27
C ASN A 162 -50.97 -10.91 -25.62
N ASP A 163 -50.44 -9.74 -25.27
CA ASP A 163 -49.07 -9.36 -25.67
C ASP A 163 -47.96 -10.07 -24.86
N PHE A 164 -48.20 -10.40 -23.58
CA PHE A 164 -47.16 -10.96 -22.70
C PHE A 164 -46.80 -12.42 -23.00
N ARG A 165 -47.75 -13.19 -23.54
CA ARG A 165 -47.55 -14.62 -23.83
C ARG A 165 -46.51 -14.84 -24.94
N TYR A 166 -46.24 -13.83 -25.77
CA TYR A 166 -45.22 -13.88 -26.84
C TYR A 166 -43.87 -13.29 -26.41
N PHE A 167 -43.86 -12.33 -25.49
CA PHE A 167 -42.64 -11.64 -25.07
C PHE A 167 -41.75 -12.51 -24.16
N LEU A 168 -42.34 -13.15 -23.15
CA LEU A 168 -41.59 -13.96 -22.17
C LEU A 168 -40.81 -15.15 -22.77
N PRO A 169 -41.35 -15.96 -23.70
CA PRO A 169 -40.58 -17.03 -24.34
C PRO A 169 -39.49 -16.50 -25.29
N THR A 170 -39.68 -15.32 -25.87
CA THR A 170 -38.70 -14.69 -26.78
C THR A 170 -37.50 -14.15 -26.01
N LEU A 171 -37.75 -13.51 -24.86
CA LEU A 171 -36.70 -12.98 -24.00
C LEU A 171 -35.88 -14.10 -23.34
N MET A 172 -36.54 -15.17 -22.88
CA MET A 172 -35.86 -16.36 -22.35
C MET A 172 -35.01 -17.07 -23.41
N ARG A 173 -35.40 -17.02 -24.69
CA ARG A 173 -34.58 -17.54 -25.80
C ARG A 173 -33.33 -16.70 -26.02
N GLU A 174 -33.47 -15.37 -26.11
CA GLU A 174 -32.34 -14.43 -26.26
C GLU A 174 -31.36 -14.47 -25.09
N VAL A 175 -31.86 -14.54 -23.84
CA VAL A 175 -30.99 -14.65 -22.67
C VAL A 175 -30.25 -15.99 -22.68
N ARG A 176 -30.92 -17.09 -23.03
CA ARG A 176 -30.30 -18.42 -23.12
C ARG A 176 -29.24 -18.51 -24.22
N THR A 177 -29.39 -17.80 -25.33
CA THR A 177 -28.36 -17.76 -26.39
C THR A 177 -27.14 -16.95 -25.96
N LEU A 178 -27.32 -15.88 -25.20
CA LEU A 178 -26.23 -15.10 -24.60
C LEU A 178 -25.44 -15.92 -23.57
N PHE A 179 -26.12 -16.64 -22.68
CA PHE A 179 -25.45 -17.54 -21.71
C PHE A 179 -24.71 -18.71 -22.39
N ARG A 180 -25.19 -19.19 -23.54
CA ARG A 180 -24.55 -20.30 -24.28
C ARG A 180 -23.28 -19.88 -25.02
N LYS A 181 -23.18 -18.62 -25.49
CA LYS A 181 -21.98 -18.10 -26.16
C LYS A 181 -20.79 -17.89 -25.21
N GLN A 182 -21.02 -17.78 -23.91
CA GLN A 182 -19.95 -17.59 -22.92
C GLN A 182 -19.35 -18.91 -22.39
N ALA A 183 -19.92 -20.07 -22.76
CA ALA A 183 -19.60 -21.37 -22.18
C ALA A 183 -18.67 -22.27 -23.04
N THR A 184 -17.89 -21.72 -23.97
CA THR A 184 -16.83 -22.49 -24.67
C THR A 184 -15.46 -22.21 -24.06
N PRO A 185 -14.87 -23.13 -23.27
CA PRO A 185 -13.45 -23.08 -22.96
C PRO A 185 -12.64 -23.49 -24.20
N ALA A 186 -11.62 -22.70 -24.53
CA ALA A 186 -10.61 -23.06 -25.52
C ALA A 186 -9.78 -24.24 -24.98
N ASN A 187 -9.84 -25.40 -25.65
CA ASN A 187 -8.93 -26.50 -25.40
C ASN A 187 -7.93 -26.59 -26.56
N PRO A 188 -6.61 -26.47 -26.33
CA PRO A 188 -5.62 -26.63 -27.39
C PRO A 188 -5.47 -28.11 -27.78
N SER A 189 -5.44 -28.38 -29.08
CA SER A 189 -5.17 -29.68 -29.70
C SER A 189 -3.76 -30.19 -29.38
N PRO A 190 -3.56 -31.50 -29.13
CA PRO A 190 -2.22 -32.08 -29.07
C PRO A 190 -1.68 -32.35 -30.48
N GLU A 191 -0.42 -31.97 -30.71
CA GLU A 191 0.40 -32.41 -31.84
C GLU A 191 0.55 -33.93 -31.84
N LEU A 192 0.33 -34.53 -33.01
CA LEU A 192 0.58 -35.94 -33.30
C LEU A 192 2.05 -36.12 -33.68
N ILE A 193 2.80 -36.81 -32.83
CA ILE A 193 4.17 -37.29 -33.08
C ILE A 193 4.14 -38.40 -34.12
N GLY A 194 5.16 -38.41 -34.97
CA GLY A 194 5.29 -39.16 -36.22
C GLY A 194 5.12 -40.68 -36.16
N GLN A 195 4.66 -41.20 -37.30
CA GLN A 195 4.93 -42.54 -37.78
C GLN A 195 5.58 -42.43 -39.17
N ALA A 196 6.54 -43.33 -39.41
CA ALA A 196 7.40 -43.54 -40.58
C ALA A 196 8.74 -42.78 -40.56
#